data_AF-F1THE6-F1
#
_entry.id   AF-F1THE6-F1
#
_cell.length_a   1.000
_cell.length_b   1.000
_cell.length_c   1.000
_cell.angle_alpha   90.00
_cell.angle_beta   90.00
_cell.angle_gamma   90.00
#
_symmetry.space_group_name_H-M   'P 1'
#
loop_
_entity.id
_entity.type
_entity.pdbx_description
1 polymer ?
#
loop_
_entity_poly.entity_id
_entity_poly.type
_entity_poly.pdbx_seq_one_letter_code
_entity_poly.pdbx_strand_id
1 'polypeptide(L)' 'MNNNIGNVIDTKMVWCRDGFMYQLCRKRKGIIDTISLTYPVKSGLKTISRSIISPLGCPLQMFLETVIPTI' A
#
# COMPACT_ATOMS: atom_id res chain seq x y z
N MET A 1 26.64 0.74 9.95
CA MET A 1 25.26 0.94 10.46
C MET A 1 24.28 0.33 9.47
N ASN A 2 23.48 -0.60 9.96
CA ASN A 2 22.60 -1.50 9.22
C ASN A 2 21.31 -0.77 8.84
N ASN A 3 21.09 -0.43 7.57
CA ASN A 3 19.83 0.13 7.12
C ASN A 3 19.22 -0.77 6.04
N ASN A 4 18.35 -1.66 6.52
CA ASN A 4 17.42 -2.45 5.74
C ASN A 4 16.38 -1.52 5.08
N ILE A 5 16.82 -0.64 4.18
CA ILE A 5 15.93 0.21 3.40
C ILE A 5 15.28 -0.71 2.37
N GLY A 6 14.11 -1.25 2.71
CA GLY A 6 13.22 -1.80 1.70
C GLY A 6 13.00 -0.70 0.67
N ASN A 7 13.47 -0.93 -0.56
CA ASN A 7 13.44 0.07 -1.61
C ASN A 7 11.96 0.39 -1.88
N VAL A 8 11.56 1.65 -1.79
CA VAL A 8 10.20 2.05 -2.12
C VAL A 8 10.06 1.84 -3.62
N ILE A 9 9.29 0.83 -4.01
CA ILE A 9 9.09 0.49 -5.43
C ILE A 9 8.06 1.43 -6.04
N ASP A 10 6.99 1.68 -5.31
CA ASP A 10 5.85 2.39 -5.85
C ASP A 10 5.10 3.11 -4.73
N THR A 11 4.57 4.28 -5.06
CA THR A 11 3.66 5.03 -4.18
C THR A 11 2.57 5.63 -5.04
N LYS A 12 1.34 5.24 -4.78
CA LYS A 12 0.16 5.62 -5.55
C LYS A 12 -0.86 6.26 -4.63
N MET A 13 -1.32 7.44 -5.00
CA MET A 13 -2.44 8.10 -4.33
C MET A 13 -3.69 7.89 -5.18
N VAL A 14 -4.74 7.40 -4.54
CA VAL A 14 -6.02 7.08 -5.17
C VAL A 14 -7.09 7.91 -4.48
N TRP A 15 -7.80 8.72 -5.27
CA TRP A 15 -8.99 9.42 -4.83
C TRP A 15 -10.19 8.50 -5.00
N CYS A 16 -10.92 8.24 -3.92
CA CYS A 16 -12.07 7.35 -3.93
C CYS A 16 -13.38 8.12 -3.90
N ARG A 17 -14.48 7.41 -4.21
CA ARG A 17 -15.81 8.00 -4.43
C ARG A 17 -16.47 8.47 -3.14
N ASP A 18 -16.09 7.87 -2.03
CA ASP A 18 -16.35 8.29 -0.65
C ASP A 18 -15.71 9.65 -0.29
N GLY A 19 -14.95 10.27 -1.21
CA GLY A 19 -14.41 11.62 -1.07
C GLY A 19 -13.11 11.69 -0.27
N PHE A 20 -12.53 10.52 0.02
CA PHE A 20 -11.29 10.38 0.78
C PHE A 20 -10.13 9.98 -0.13
N MET A 21 -8.93 10.42 0.24
CA MET A 21 -7.70 10.08 -0.45
C MET A 21 -7.01 8.91 0.25
N TYR A 22 -6.80 7.83 -0.50
CA TYR A 22 -6.11 6.63 -0.06
C TYR A 22 -4.68 6.64 -0.62
N GLN A 23 -3.70 6.38 0.21
CA GLN A 23 -2.30 6.32 -0.18
C GLN A 23 -1.79 4.88 -0.08
N LEU A 24 -1.45 4.29 -1.22
CA LEU A 24 -0.81 2.98 -1.34
C LEU A 24 0.70 3.17 -1.48
N CYS A 25 1.47 2.52 -0.62
CA CYS A 25 2.93 2.50 -0.68
C CYS A 25 3.40 1.05 -0.75
N ARG A 26 4.15 0.69 -1.79
CA ARG A 26 4.80 -0.61 -1.91
C ARG A 26 6.31 -0.47 -1.70
N LYS A 27 6.83 -1.25 -0.76
CA LYS A 27 8.25 -1.37 -0.45
C LYS A 27 8.70 -2.79 -0.74
N ARG A 28 9.81 -2.98 -1.45
CA ARG A 28 10.39 -4.31 -1.65
C ARG A 28 11.67 -4.46 -0.88
N LYS A 29 11.80 -5.59 -0.21
CA LYS A 29 13.00 -6.00 0.49
C LYS A 29 13.34 -7.44 0.08
N GLY A 30 14.20 -7.57 -0.93
CA GLY A 30 14.54 -8.86 -1.53
C GLY A 30 13.31 -9.51 -2.18
N ILE A 31 12.91 -10.68 -1.68
CA ILE A 31 11.72 -11.42 -2.13
C ILE A 31 10.44 -11.09 -1.35
N ILE A 32 10.47 -10.10 -0.45
CA ILE A 32 9.30 -9.69 0.33
C ILE A 32 8.84 -8.31 -0.15
N ASP A 33 7.59 -8.23 -0.57
CA ASP A 33 6.89 -6.99 -0.88
C ASP A 33 6.00 -6.59 0.31
N THR A 34 6.15 -5.36 0.79
CA THR A 34 5.33 -4.78 1.85
C THR A 34 4.43 -3.72 1.23
N ILE A 35 3.11 -3.92 1.30
CA ILE A 35 2.11 -2.96 0.83
C ILE A 35 1.51 -2.28 2.04
N SER A 36 1.54 -0.95 2.06
CA SER A 36 0.96 -0.11 3.10
C SER A 36 -0.15 0.75 2.50
N LEU A 37 -1.36 0.64 3.04
CA LEU A 37 -2.50 1.45 2.70
C LEU A 37 -2.76 2.44 3.82
N THR A 38 -2.62 3.73 3.55
CA THR A 38 -2.97 4.81 4.48
C THR A 38 -4.25 5.48 4.03
N TYR A 39 -5.20 5.63 4.95
CA TYR A 39 -6.49 6.23 4.65
C TYR A 39 -6.99 7.06 5.84
N PRO A 40 -7.75 8.14 5.58
CA PRO A 40 -8.35 8.94 6.63
C PRO A 40 -9.51 8.19 7.29
N VAL A 41 -9.59 8.33 8.60
CA VAL A 41 -10.68 7.85 9.46
C VAL A 41 -11.13 9.01 10.34
N LYS A 42 -12.32 8.92 10.97
CA LYS A 42 -12.84 9.98 11.84
C LYS A 42 -11.87 10.46 12.94
N SER A 43 -10.91 9.62 13.33
CA SER A 43 -9.91 9.89 14.37
C SER A 43 -8.51 10.28 13.84
N GLY A 44 -8.33 10.51 12.54
CA GLY A 44 -7.04 10.86 11.94
C GLY A 44 -6.68 10.01 10.71
N LEU A 45 -5.43 9.59 10.59
CA LEU A 45 -4.97 8.69 9.51
C LEU A 45 -4.74 7.30 10.07
N LYS A 46 -5.23 6.28 9.37
CA LYS A 46 -4.98 4.88 9.69
C LYS A 46 -4.15 4.26 8.57
N THR A 47 -3.05 3.61 8.95
CA THR A 47 -2.19 2.88 8.02
C THR A 47 -2.27 1.39 8.31
N ILE A 48 -2.59 0.60 7.28
CA ILE A 48 -2.55 -0.85 7.31
C ILE A 48 -1.39 -1.31 6.44
N SER A 49 -0.44 -2.02 7.02
CA SER A 49 0.69 -2.60 6.27
C SER A 49 0.61 -4.12 6.29
N ARG A 50 0.78 -4.74 5.12
CA ARG A 50 0.94 -6.19 4.98
C ARG A 50 2.19 -6.52 4.19
N SER A 51 2.96 -7.47 4.72
CA SER A 51 4.10 -8.06 4.04
C SER A 51 3.67 -9.37 3.36
N ILE A 52 4.00 -9.50 2.09
CA ILE A 52 3.69 -10.63 1.24
C ILE A 52 4.92 -11.00 0.42
N ILE A 53 4.96 -12.24 -0.07
CA ILE A 53 6.07 -12.74 -0.87
C ILE A 53 5.92 -12.17 -2.30
N SER A 54 7.03 -11.72 -2.88
CA SER A 54 7.16 -10.95 -4.13
C SER A 54 6.32 -11.41 -5.33
N PRO A 55 6.17 -12.71 -5.66
CA PRO A 55 5.31 -13.13 -6.77
C PRO A 55 3.81 -12.86 -6.52
N LEU A 56 3.38 -12.82 -5.26
CA LEU A 56 2.02 -12.46 -4.86
C LEU A 56 1.85 -10.93 -4.67
N GLY A 57 2.96 -10.19 -4.69
CA GLY A 57 3.06 -8.73 -4.59
C GLY A 57 2.19 -7.99 -5.59
N CYS A 58 2.36 -8.34 -6.86
CA CYS A 58 1.69 -7.70 -7.98
C CYS A 58 0.17 -7.94 -8.01
N PRO A 59 -0.36 -9.17 -7.91
CA PRO A 59 -1.81 -9.38 -7.92
C PRO A 59 -2.50 -8.75 -6.72
N LEU A 60 -1.86 -8.73 -5.54
CA LEU A 60 -2.46 -8.07 -4.37
C LEU A 60 -2.54 -6.54 -4.57
N GLN A 61 -1.50 -5.93 -5.12
CA GLN A 61 -1.52 -4.49 -5.45
C GLN A 61 -2.61 -4.19 -6.48
N MET A 62 -2.71 -4.97 -7.55
CA MET A 62 -3.73 -4.79 -8.59
C MET A 62 -5.16 -4.96 -8.06
N PHE A 63 -5.37 -5.93 -7.17
CA PHE A 63 -6.65 -6.13 -6.49
C PHE A 63 -7.01 -4.94 -5.59
N LEU A 64 -6.07 -4.48 -4.76
CA LEU A 64 -6.27 -3.30 -3.91
C LEU A 64 -6.60 -2.06 -4.75
N GLU A 65 -5.88 -1.83 -5.84
CA GLU A 65 -6.15 -0.70 -6.74
C GLU A 65 -7.52 -0.76 -7.43
N THR A 66 -8.08 -1.96 -7.61
CA THR A 66 -9.43 -2.12 -8.19
C THR A 66 -10.52 -2.00 -7.13
N VAL A 67 -10.26 -2.53 -5.93
CA VAL A 67 -11.24 -2.55 -4.84
C VAL A 67 -11.36 -1.18 -4.18
N ILE A 68 -10.24 -0.50 -3.94
CA ILE A 68 -10.20 0.78 -3.20
C ILE A 68 -11.07 1.88 -3.83
N PRO A 69 -11.06 2.12 -5.16
CA PRO A 69 -11.96 3.10 -5.80
C PRO A 69 -13.44 2.73 -5.74
N THR A 70 -13.75 1.47 -5.42
CA THR A 70 -15.11 0.92 -5.40
C THR A 70 -15.72 0.93 -3.99
N ILE A 71 -14.90 1.23 -2.98
CA ILE A 71 -15.33 1.52 -1.60
C ILE A 71 -15.84 2.96 -1.53
#